data_AF-A0A2E7TDC6-F1
#
_entry.id   AF-A0A2E7TDC6-F1
#
_cell.length_a   1.000
_cell.length_b   1.000
_cell.length_c   1.000
_cell.angle_alpha   90.00
_cell.angle_beta   90.00
_cell.angle_gamma   90.00
#
_symmetry.space_group_name_H-M   'P 1'
#
loop_
_entity.id
_entity.type
_entity.pdbx_description
1 polymer ?
#
loop_
_entity_poly.entity_id
_entity_poly.type
_entity_poly.pdbx_seq_one_letter_code
_entity_poly.pdbx_strand_id
1 'polypeptide(L)'
;MKKGRFSKTEISFITENHETLSYQEIALKLNRDAYSVENFIKSKLGESIEDKKRIQALYDLKNRPYWEDLKGQFNEHELEMLLYHWGRIIGQFRDDVLPTEELQVLDAIKLEVLMNRALKNQQTNMEDIDTYEEQITEEKGRPIEYQDRDYIFNLERQIAVARAAQEALGRDYKDLQVKKSAMLKDLKATREQRIKRLEDSKQTFISWVSNLMTNPDIRQEIGTEMEKMRLSINKEKERLSEWHQYEDKLVDQPFLTPDTVKDE
;
A
#
# COMPACT_ATOMS: atom_id res chain seq x y z
N MET A 1 33.59 1.87 29.14
CA MET A 1 32.38 2.30 28.40
C MET A 1 31.91 3.64 28.89
N LYS A 2 31.58 4.56 27.98
CA LYS A 2 31.07 5.89 28.31
C LYS A 2 29.64 5.80 28.86
N LYS A 3 29.37 6.47 29.99
CA LYS A 3 28.04 6.55 30.62
C LYS A 3 27.56 8.00 30.63
N GLY A 4 26.24 8.21 30.59
CA GLY A 4 25.62 9.54 30.53
C GLY A 4 25.08 9.90 29.13
N ARG A 5 24.63 11.15 28.94
CA ARG A 5 23.97 11.60 27.71
C ARG A 5 24.85 11.39 26.47
N PHE A 6 24.22 11.12 25.32
CA PHE A 6 24.90 11.07 24.03
C PHE A 6 25.30 12.49 23.61
N SER A 7 26.54 12.63 23.15
CA SER A 7 27.02 13.85 22.50
C SER A 7 26.38 14.02 21.11
N LYS A 8 26.38 15.24 20.58
CA LYS A 8 25.78 15.52 19.25
C LYS A 8 26.40 14.65 18.14
N THR A 9 27.71 14.42 18.19
CA THR A 9 28.42 13.56 17.23
C THR A 9 28.03 12.09 17.36
N GLU A 10 27.84 11.60 18.60
CA GLU A 10 27.35 10.24 18.83
C GLU A 10 25.91 10.08 18.33
N ILE A 11 25.06 11.09 18.54
CA ILE A 11 23.68 11.08 18.04
C ILE A 11 23.64 11.02 16.51
N SER A 12 24.39 11.88 15.81
CA SER A 12 24.47 11.84 14.34
C SER A 12 24.92 10.48 13.82
N PHE A 13 25.95 9.89 14.45
CA PHE A 13 26.44 8.57 14.06
C PHE A 13 25.40 7.46 14.25
N ILE A 14 24.66 7.46 15.37
CA ILE A 14 23.59 6.48 15.61
C ILE A 14 22.47 6.69 14.57
N THR A 15 22.03 7.92 14.32
CA THR A 15 20.98 8.22 13.34
C THR A 15 21.33 7.74 11.93
N GLU A 16 22.55 7.94 11.47
CA GLU A 16 22.98 7.55 10.11
C GLU A 16 23.19 6.03 9.95
N ASN A 17 23.51 5.32 11.04
CA ASN A 17 23.94 3.92 10.96
C ASN A 17 22.97 2.92 11.60
N HIS A 18 21.95 3.35 12.34
CA HIS A 18 21.01 2.44 13.02
C HIS A 18 20.15 1.58 12.07
N GLU A 19 20.01 1.97 10.80
CA GLU A 19 19.28 1.19 9.79
C GLU A 19 20.12 0.06 9.18
N THR A 20 21.46 0.17 9.25
CA THR A 20 22.39 -0.75 8.57
C THR A 20 23.21 -1.60 9.54
N LEU A 21 23.50 -1.08 10.74
CA LEU A 21 24.28 -1.75 11.77
C LEU A 21 23.40 -2.13 12.96
N SER A 22 23.70 -3.28 13.56
CA SER A 22 23.05 -3.67 14.81
C SER A 22 23.41 -2.70 15.94
N TYR A 23 22.51 -2.56 16.93
CA TYR A 23 22.76 -1.74 18.11
C TYR A 23 24.02 -2.16 18.88
N GLN A 24 24.41 -3.44 18.81
CA GLN A 24 25.65 -3.97 19.41
C GLN A 24 26.90 -3.46 18.67
N GLU A 25 26.89 -3.45 17.34
CA GLU A 25 28.01 -2.95 16.54
C GLU A 25 28.18 -1.44 16.67
N ILE A 26 27.07 -0.70 16.75
CA ILE A 26 27.09 0.75 17.00
C ILE A 26 27.64 1.03 18.38
N ALA A 27 27.24 0.25 19.39
CA ALA A 27 27.75 0.38 20.76
C ALA A 27 29.26 0.13 20.85
N LEU A 28 29.77 -0.88 20.11
CA LEU A 28 31.21 -1.15 20.01
C LEU A 28 31.96 0.01 19.36
N LYS A 29 31.47 0.55 18.22
CA LYS A 29 32.10 1.68 17.52
C LYS A 29 32.11 2.97 18.35
N LEU A 30 31.07 3.20 19.15
CA LEU A 30 30.95 4.40 20.00
C LEU A 30 31.55 4.22 21.41
N ASN A 31 32.03 3.02 21.76
CA ASN A 31 32.46 2.64 23.12
C ASN A 31 31.38 2.97 24.16
N ARG A 32 30.13 2.63 23.82
CA ARG A 32 28.92 2.81 24.62
C ARG A 32 28.36 1.46 25.05
N ASP A 33 27.49 1.51 26.06
CA ASP A 33 26.73 0.35 26.49
C ASP A 33 25.62 0.02 25.47
N ALA A 34 25.48 -1.26 25.11
CA ALA A 34 24.57 -1.71 24.06
C ALA A 34 23.11 -1.44 24.42
N TYR A 35 22.74 -1.62 25.69
CA TYR A 35 21.39 -1.36 26.18
C TYR A 35 21.03 0.13 26.11
N SER A 36 22.00 1.01 26.40
CA SER A 36 21.81 2.46 26.26
C SER A 36 21.61 2.90 24.81
N VAL A 37 22.32 2.29 23.86
CA VAL A 37 22.13 2.53 22.42
C VAL A 37 20.79 1.99 21.94
N GLU A 38 20.41 0.78 22.37
CA GLU A 38 19.11 0.16 22.07
C GLU A 38 17.94 1.03 22.56
N ASN A 39 17.99 1.49 23.81
CA ASN A 39 16.97 2.38 24.35
C ASN A 39 16.93 3.73 23.65
N PHE A 40 18.08 4.29 23.26
CA PHE A 40 18.12 5.53 22.48
C PHE A 40 17.50 5.33 21.10
N ILE A 41 17.83 4.23 20.43
CA ILE A 41 17.20 3.87 19.15
C ILE A 41 15.70 3.73 19.37
N LYS A 42 15.23 2.87 20.26
CA LYS A 42 13.79 2.66 20.51
C LYS A 42 13.01 3.92 20.91
N SER A 43 13.61 4.84 21.68
CA SER A 43 12.90 6.02 22.22
C SER A 43 13.03 7.29 21.39
N LYS A 44 14.07 7.42 20.56
CA LYS A 44 14.37 8.66 19.80
C LYS A 44 14.50 8.45 18.30
N LEU A 45 14.81 7.23 17.86
CA LEU A 45 14.95 6.86 16.45
C LEU A 45 13.99 5.72 16.06
N GLY A 46 13.20 5.23 17.02
CA GLY A 46 12.31 4.07 16.90
C GLY A 46 11.05 4.37 16.14
N GLU A 47 10.97 5.54 15.51
CA GLU A 47 10.09 5.76 14.39
C GLU A 47 10.73 5.06 13.19
N SER A 48 10.28 3.84 12.91
CA SER A 48 10.60 3.14 11.67
C SER A 48 10.34 4.08 10.48
N ILE A 49 10.99 3.85 9.34
CA ILE A 49 10.64 4.54 8.08
C ILE A 49 9.12 4.46 7.82
N GLU A 50 8.48 3.36 8.24
CA GLU A 50 7.03 3.20 8.21
C GLU A 50 6.28 4.15 9.15
N ASP A 51 6.80 4.43 10.34
CA ASP A 51 6.19 5.39 11.27
C ASP A 51 6.30 6.83 10.75
N LYS A 52 7.45 7.20 10.17
CA LYS A 52 7.61 8.51 9.53
C LYS A 52 6.65 8.70 8.35
N LYS A 53 6.51 7.68 7.50
CA LYS A 53 5.54 7.69 6.37
C LYS A 53 4.11 7.77 6.86
N ARG A 54 3.79 7.05 7.92
CA ARG A 54 2.47 7.11 8.56
C ARG A 54 2.18 8.50 9.11
N ILE A 55 3.13 9.13 9.81
CA ILE A 55 3.01 10.49 10.33
C ILE A 55 2.81 11.49 9.18
N GLN A 56 3.56 11.34 8.08
CA GLN A 56 3.39 12.17 6.90
C GLN A 56 1.99 12.02 6.28
N ALA A 57 1.53 10.78 6.07
CA ALA A 57 0.21 10.51 5.51
C ALA A 57 -0.93 11.08 6.38
N LEU A 58 -0.76 11.08 7.71
CA LEU A 58 -1.69 11.70 8.65
C LEU A 58 -1.70 13.23 8.53
N TYR A 59 -0.53 13.85 8.41
CA TYR A 59 -0.40 15.28 8.22
C TYR A 59 -1.04 15.72 6.89
N ASP A 60 -0.76 14.99 5.82
CA ASP A 60 -1.31 15.26 4.50
C ASP A 60 -2.84 15.21 4.50
N LEU A 61 -3.43 14.19 5.13
CA LEU A 61 -4.88 14.05 5.27
C LEU A 61 -5.52 15.24 5.99
N LYS A 62 -4.90 15.72 7.08
CA LYS A 62 -5.43 16.85 7.86
C LYS A 62 -5.40 18.17 7.09
N ASN A 63 -4.56 18.28 6.06
CA ASN A 63 -4.48 19.45 5.18
C ASN A 63 -5.42 19.35 3.97
N ARG A 64 -6.13 18.23 3.78
CA ARG A 64 -7.07 18.06 2.67
C ARG A 64 -8.37 18.86 2.90
N PRO A 65 -9.03 19.36 1.84
CA PRO A 65 -10.27 20.14 1.97
C PRO A 65 -11.40 19.39 2.69
N TYR A 66 -11.48 18.07 2.50
CA TYR A 66 -12.52 17.23 3.08
C TYR A 66 -12.28 16.87 4.57
N TRP A 67 -11.18 17.34 5.18
CA TRP A 67 -10.89 17.07 6.59
C TRP A 67 -11.92 17.69 7.54
N GLU A 68 -12.40 18.90 7.24
CA GLU A 68 -13.45 19.55 8.03
C GLU A 68 -14.77 18.75 7.99
N ASP A 69 -15.12 18.21 6.81
CA ASP A 69 -16.29 17.35 6.66
C ASP A 69 -16.15 16.05 7.48
N LEU A 70 -14.95 15.46 7.51
CA LEU A 70 -14.67 14.27 8.32
C LEU A 70 -14.90 14.55 9.81
N LYS A 71 -14.41 15.71 10.31
CA LYS A 71 -14.63 16.11 11.71
C LYS A 71 -16.11 16.32 12.03
N GLY A 72 -16.92 16.74 11.06
CA GLY A 72 -18.37 16.86 11.23
C GLY A 72 -19.13 15.53 11.19
N GLN A 73 -18.58 14.49 10.56
CA GLN A 73 -19.26 13.20 10.33
C GLN A 73 -19.02 12.16 11.44
N PHE A 74 -17.90 12.26 12.15
CA PHE A 74 -17.40 11.25 13.08
C PHE A 74 -17.07 11.85 14.44
N ASN A 75 -17.27 11.07 15.50
CA ASN A 75 -16.81 11.47 16.82
C ASN A 75 -15.28 11.32 16.95
N GLU A 76 -14.71 11.85 18.03
CA GLU A 76 -13.26 11.87 18.25
C GLU A 76 -12.62 10.47 18.18
N HIS A 77 -13.23 9.49 18.83
CA HIS A 77 -12.73 8.11 18.83
C HIS A 77 -12.82 7.44 17.45
N GLU A 78 -13.88 7.71 16.70
CA GLU A 78 -14.04 7.24 15.33
C GLU A 78 -13.03 7.90 14.38
N LEU A 79 -12.73 9.19 14.58
CA LEU A 79 -11.69 9.89 13.84
C LEU A 79 -10.31 9.31 14.13
N GLU A 80 -9.99 8.99 15.39
CA GLU A 80 -8.74 8.32 15.75
C GLU A 80 -8.60 6.98 15.03
N MET A 81 -9.67 6.19 14.99
CA MET A 81 -9.70 4.93 14.25
C MET A 81 -9.51 5.16 12.75
N LEU A 82 -10.21 6.15 12.16
CA LEU A 82 -10.06 6.51 10.75
C LEU A 82 -8.61 6.88 10.43
N LEU A 83 -7.99 7.74 11.23
CA LEU A 83 -6.59 8.14 11.11
C LEU A 83 -5.65 6.93 11.24
N TYR A 84 -5.91 6.05 12.21
CA TYR A 84 -5.14 4.83 12.40
C TYR A 84 -5.13 3.97 11.14
N HIS A 85 -6.32 3.68 10.59
CA HIS A 85 -6.47 2.88 9.38
C HIS A 85 -5.90 3.57 8.15
N TRP A 86 -6.13 4.88 8.01
CA TRP A 86 -5.58 5.69 6.93
C TRP A 86 -4.07 5.60 6.85
N GLY A 87 -3.39 5.94 7.97
CA GLY A 87 -1.94 5.93 8.01
C GLY A 87 -1.36 4.54 7.76
N ARG A 88 -2.06 3.48 8.20
CA ARG A 88 -1.66 2.09 7.94
C ARG A 88 -1.83 1.71 6.47
N ILE A 89 -2.95 2.08 5.85
CA ILE A 89 -3.24 1.74 4.46
C ILE A 89 -2.31 2.57 3.58
N ILE A 90 -2.41 3.90 3.58
CA ILE A 90 -1.60 4.80 2.73
C ILE A 90 -0.10 4.59 2.95
N GLY A 91 0.37 4.34 4.18
CA GLY A 91 1.77 4.04 4.46
C GLY A 91 2.32 2.82 3.69
N GLN A 92 1.46 1.86 3.32
CA GLN A 92 1.84 0.69 2.51
C GLN A 92 1.95 1.00 1.01
N PHE A 93 1.25 2.01 0.49
CA PHE A 93 1.16 2.26 -0.94
C PHE A 93 2.38 2.99 -1.53
N ARG A 94 3.36 3.43 -0.71
CA ARG A 94 4.47 4.30 -1.14
C ARG A 94 3.93 5.60 -1.81
N ASP A 95 4.78 6.34 -2.52
CA ASP A 95 4.43 7.58 -3.22
C ASP A 95 3.54 7.40 -4.46
N ASP A 96 3.00 6.20 -4.70
CA ASP A 96 2.33 5.82 -5.95
C ASP A 96 0.81 5.60 -5.75
N VAL A 97 0.17 6.55 -5.06
CA VAL A 97 -1.29 6.62 -4.85
C VAL A 97 -1.87 7.72 -5.71
N LEU A 98 -2.77 7.35 -6.63
CA LEU A 98 -3.53 8.33 -7.41
C LEU A 98 -4.57 9.04 -6.52
N PRO A 99 -4.93 10.31 -6.79
CA PRO A 99 -5.96 11.01 -6.02
C PRO A 99 -7.31 10.26 -5.95
N THR A 100 -7.65 9.51 -7.00
CA THR A 100 -8.87 8.67 -7.02
C THR A 100 -8.74 7.43 -6.13
N GLU A 101 -7.55 6.82 -6.05
CA GLU A 101 -7.26 5.70 -5.15
C GLU A 101 -7.28 6.19 -3.69
N GLU A 102 -6.75 7.39 -3.44
CA GLU A 102 -6.81 8.07 -2.15
C GLU A 102 -8.26 8.22 -1.66
N LEU A 103 -9.16 8.70 -2.52
CA LEU A 103 -10.59 8.82 -2.18
C LEU A 103 -11.25 7.46 -1.94
N GLN A 104 -10.96 6.46 -2.77
CA GLN A 104 -11.49 5.10 -2.60
C GLN A 104 -11.01 4.46 -1.27
N VAL A 105 -9.75 4.68 -0.89
CA VAL A 105 -9.21 4.24 0.40
C VAL A 105 -9.97 4.92 1.53
N LEU A 106 -10.18 6.24 1.44
CA LEU A 106 -10.94 6.97 2.44
C LEU A 106 -12.35 6.42 2.60
N ASP A 107 -13.06 6.20 1.48
CA ASP A 107 -14.42 5.66 1.50
C ASP A 107 -14.48 4.25 2.08
N ALA A 108 -13.51 3.39 1.77
CA ALA A 108 -13.40 2.05 2.36
C ALA A 108 -13.22 2.10 3.89
N ILE A 109 -12.43 3.05 4.39
CA ILE A 109 -12.25 3.27 5.84
C ILE A 109 -13.53 3.84 6.47
N LYS A 110 -14.21 4.78 5.82
CA LYS A 110 -15.50 5.29 6.30
C LYS A 110 -16.52 4.17 6.46
N LEU A 111 -16.61 3.27 5.48
CA LEU A 111 -17.48 2.09 5.57
C LEU A 111 -17.11 1.21 6.77
N GLU A 112 -15.82 1.02 7.06
CA GLU A 112 -15.36 0.27 8.24
C GLU A 112 -15.80 0.92 9.56
N VAL A 113 -15.65 2.23 9.67
CA VAL A 113 -16.08 2.99 10.87
C VAL A 113 -17.60 2.89 11.04
N LEU A 114 -18.37 3.04 9.97
CA LEU A 114 -19.84 2.91 10.01
C LEU A 114 -20.28 1.49 10.37
N MET A 115 -19.60 0.46 9.87
CA MET A 115 -19.83 -0.93 10.26
C MET A 115 -19.59 -1.14 11.76
N ASN A 116 -18.50 -0.60 12.31
CA ASN A 116 -18.23 -0.66 13.74
C ASN A 116 -19.30 0.06 14.57
N ARG A 117 -19.80 1.21 14.09
CA ARG A 117 -20.92 1.93 14.71
C ARG A 117 -22.19 1.08 14.72
N ALA A 118 -22.51 0.42 13.62
CA ALA A 118 -23.66 -0.49 13.54
C ALA A 118 -23.54 -1.63 14.56
N LEU A 119 -22.37 -2.27 14.67
CA LEU A 119 -22.12 -3.33 15.66
C LEU A 119 -22.25 -2.83 17.10
N LYS A 120 -21.75 -1.62 17.41
CA LYS A 120 -21.93 -1.01 18.74
C LYS A 120 -23.41 -0.77 19.07
N ASN A 121 -24.17 -0.22 18.11
CA ASN A 121 -25.60 0.00 18.29
C ASN A 121 -26.37 -1.31 18.44
N GLN A 122 -25.98 -2.36 17.72
CA GLN A 122 -26.53 -3.70 17.93
C GLN A 122 -26.20 -4.22 19.33
N GLN A 123 -24.99 -4.02 19.84
CA GLN A 123 -24.67 -4.44 21.20
C GLN A 123 -25.56 -3.71 22.23
N THR A 124 -25.69 -2.39 22.12
CA THR A 124 -26.56 -1.58 23.00
C THR A 124 -28.02 -2.03 22.95
N ASN A 125 -28.58 -2.24 21.75
CA ASN A 125 -29.96 -2.71 21.63
C ASN A 125 -30.16 -4.10 22.25
N MET A 126 -29.14 -4.97 22.25
CA MET A 126 -29.22 -6.28 22.89
C MET A 126 -29.24 -6.13 24.41
N GLU A 127 -28.36 -5.28 24.96
CA GLU A 127 -28.32 -4.98 26.40
C GLU A 127 -29.62 -4.33 26.89
N ASP A 128 -30.22 -3.44 26.09
CA ASP A 128 -31.52 -2.85 26.38
C ASP A 128 -32.64 -3.91 26.41
N ILE A 129 -32.64 -4.84 25.45
CA ILE A 129 -33.60 -5.96 25.42
C ILE A 129 -33.45 -6.82 26.68
N ASP A 130 -32.23 -7.22 27.03
CA ASP A 130 -31.96 -8.04 28.22
C ASP A 130 -32.45 -7.30 29.49
N THR A 131 -32.16 -6.01 29.60
CA THR A 131 -32.61 -5.17 30.72
C THR A 131 -34.14 -5.10 30.81
N TYR A 132 -34.84 -4.92 29.68
CA TYR A 132 -36.30 -4.91 29.67
C TYR A 132 -36.91 -6.27 29.98
N GLU A 133 -36.29 -7.37 29.52
CA GLU A 133 -36.73 -8.74 29.81
C GLU A 133 -36.55 -9.08 31.30
N GLU A 134 -35.46 -8.63 31.92
CA GLU A 134 -35.25 -8.73 33.38
C GLU A 134 -36.34 -7.98 34.16
N GLN A 135 -36.62 -6.73 33.79
CA GLN A 135 -37.68 -5.91 34.44
C GLN A 135 -39.07 -6.55 34.29
N ILE A 136 -39.39 -7.08 33.11
CA ILE A 136 -40.66 -7.81 32.90
C ILE A 136 -40.72 -9.04 33.80
N THR A 137 -39.61 -9.78 33.92
CA THR A 137 -39.54 -10.99 34.75
C THR A 137 -39.70 -10.67 36.23
N GLU A 138 -39.07 -9.60 36.71
CA GLU A 138 -39.22 -9.11 38.08
C GLU A 138 -40.68 -8.75 38.38
N GLU A 139 -41.33 -7.98 37.50
CA GLU A 139 -42.72 -7.56 37.67
C GLU A 139 -43.69 -8.74 37.60
N LYS A 140 -43.49 -9.67 36.65
CA LYS A 140 -44.30 -10.91 36.56
C LYS A 140 -44.10 -11.83 37.76
N GLY A 141 -42.99 -11.71 38.49
CA GLY A 141 -42.73 -12.43 39.74
C GLY A 141 -43.51 -11.91 40.94
N ARG A 142 -44.09 -10.71 40.87
CA ARG A 142 -44.92 -10.14 41.94
C ARG A 142 -46.30 -10.82 41.99
N PRO A 143 -46.96 -10.86 43.16
CA PRO A 143 -48.34 -11.35 43.26
C PRO A 143 -49.26 -10.58 42.29
N ILE A 144 -50.22 -11.28 41.69
CA ILE A 144 -51.00 -10.76 40.55
C ILE A 144 -51.74 -9.44 40.84
N GLU A 145 -52.06 -9.19 42.10
CA GLU A 145 -52.74 -7.99 42.59
C GLU A 145 -51.84 -6.74 42.58
N TYR A 146 -50.53 -6.93 42.63
CA TYR A 146 -49.51 -5.86 42.64
C TYR A 146 -48.75 -5.74 41.31
N GLN A 147 -49.09 -6.54 40.30
CA GLN A 147 -48.46 -6.47 38.99
C GLN A 147 -48.94 -5.23 38.23
N ASP A 148 -48.00 -4.40 37.79
CA ASP A 148 -48.30 -3.32 36.86
C ASP A 148 -48.34 -3.84 35.42
N ARG A 149 -49.56 -4.11 34.94
CA ARG A 149 -49.82 -4.63 33.59
C ARG A 149 -49.45 -3.62 32.50
N ASP A 150 -49.63 -2.33 32.76
CA ASP A 150 -49.36 -1.27 31.79
C ASP A 150 -47.85 -1.06 31.62
N TYR A 151 -47.09 -1.15 32.72
CA TYR A 151 -45.64 -1.12 32.70
C TYR A 151 -45.06 -2.32 31.92
N ILE A 152 -45.54 -3.55 32.20
CA ILE A 152 -45.14 -4.75 31.44
C ILE A 152 -45.43 -4.56 29.94
N PHE A 153 -46.62 -4.10 29.58
CA PHE A 153 -47.00 -3.89 28.17
C PHE A 153 -46.09 -2.85 27.49
N ASN A 154 -45.72 -1.77 28.19
CA ASN A 154 -44.81 -0.77 27.64
C ASN A 154 -43.39 -1.33 27.43
N LEU A 155 -42.88 -2.16 28.34
CA LEU A 155 -41.60 -2.84 28.18
C LEU A 155 -41.62 -3.82 27.00
N GLU A 156 -42.68 -4.62 26.87
CA GLU A 156 -42.85 -5.54 25.73
C GLU A 156 -42.87 -4.79 24.39
N ARG A 157 -43.50 -3.59 24.35
CA ARG A 157 -43.45 -2.71 23.19
C ARG A 157 -42.02 -2.20 22.90
N GLN A 158 -41.26 -1.79 23.92
CA GLN A 158 -39.89 -1.33 23.74
C GLN A 158 -38.98 -2.44 23.21
N ILE A 159 -39.13 -3.67 23.72
CA ILE A 159 -38.42 -4.86 23.20
C ILE A 159 -38.76 -5.08 21.72
N ALA A 160 -40.03 -4.99 21.33
CA ALA A 160 -40.43 -5.15 19.94
C ALA A 160 -39.77 -4.11 19.02
N VAL A 161 -39.70 -2.85 19.45
CA VAL A 161 -39.01 -1.77 18.72
C VAL A 161 -37.50 -2.03 18.62
N ALA A 162 -36.86 -2.42 19.73
CA ALA A 162 -35.42 -2.71 19.76
C ALA A 162 -35.07 -3.91 18.85
N ARG A 163 -35.90 -4.96 18.82
CA ARG A 163 -35.75 -6.11 17.92
C ARG A 163 -35.91 -5.73 16.45
N ALA A 164 -36.86 -4.85 16.13
CA ALA A 164 -37.00 -4.33 14.77
C ALA A 164 -35.76 -3.50 14.35
N ALA A 165 -35.22 -2.68 15.26
CA ALA A 165 -34.00 -1.92 15.02
C ALA A 165 -32.77 -2.82 14.84
N GLN A 166 -32.65 -3.92 15.60
CA GLN A 166 -31.62 -4.95 15.42
C GLN A 166 -31.59 -5.54 14.01
N GLU A 167 -32.77 -5.90 13.49
CA GLU A 167 -32.90 -6.48 12.15
C GLU A 167 -32.54 -5.45 11.07
N ALA A 168 -32.94 -4.19 11.24
CA ALA A 168 -32.57 -3.10 10.35
C ALA A 168 -31.04 -2.88 10.34
N LEU A 169 -30.42 -2.71 11.50
CA LEU A 169 -28.96 -2.54 11.63
C LEU A 169 -28.19 -3.73 11.06
N GLY A 170 -28.71 -4.95 11.22
CA GLY A 170 -28.08 -6.16 10.68
C GLY A 170 -28.12 -6.23 9.16
N ARG A 171 -29.16 -5.69 8.52
CA ARG A 171 -29.23 -5.53 7.06
C ARG A 171 -28.26 -4.46 6.59
N ASP A 172 -28.27 -3.29 7.22
CA ASP A 172 -27.36 -2.19 6.90
C ASP A 172 -25.90 -2.62 7.01
N TYR A 173 -25.53 -3.35 8.07
CA TYR A 173 -24.19 -3.89 8.23
C TYR A 173 -23.77 -4.80 7.06
N LYS A 174 -24.64 -5.72 6.63
CA LYS A 174 -24.36 -6.62 5.51
C LYS A 174 -24.17 -5.85 4.21
N ASP A 175 -25.00 -4.85 3.96
CA ASP A 175 -24.91 -4.01 2.76
C ASP A 175 -23.61 -3.19 2.75
N LEU A 176 -23.23 -2.59 3.89
CA LEU A 176 -21.95 -1.90 4.05
C LEU A 176 -20.76 -2.85 3.83
N GLN A 177 -20.84 -4.07 4.36
CA GLN A 177 -19.80 -5.10 4.20
C GLN A 177 -19.61 -5.50 2.73
N VAL A 178 -20.71 -5.68 1.99
CA VAL A 178 -20.67 -6.01 0.55
C VAL A 178 -20.04 -4.86 -0.24
N LYS A 179 -20.47 -3.62 0.02
CA LYS A 179 -19.90 -2.42 -0.63
C LYS A 179 -18.41 -2.27 -0.35
N LYS A 180 -17.99 -2.44 0.91
CA LYS A 180 -16.57 -2.39 1.30
C LYS A 180 -15.75 -3.46 0.58
N SER A 181 -16.25 -4.70 0.54
CA SER A 181 -15.56 -5.82 -0.11
C SER A 181 -15.40 -5.61 -1.62
N ALA A 182 -16.44 -5.09 -2.28
CA ALA A 182 -16.39 -4.71 -3.69
C ALA A 182 -15.36 -3.61 -3.95
N MET A 183 -15.39 -2.53 -3.14
CA MET A 183 -14.46 -1.41 -3.28
C MET A 183 -12.98 -1.83 -3.09
N LEU A 184 -12.69 -2.70 -2.12
CA LEU A 184 -11.34 -3.25 -1.92
C LEU A 184 -10.88 -4.13 -3.08
N LYS A 185 -11.80 -4.90 -3.69
CA LYS A 185 -11.51 -5.70 -4.88
C LYS A 185 -11.19 -4.81 -6.08
N ASP A 186 -11.97 -3.76 -6.29
CA ASP A 186 -11.79 -2.82 -7.38
C ASP A 186 -10.46 -2.06 -7.25
N LEU A 187 -10.13 -1.59 -6.04
CA LEU A 187 -8.82 -0.99 -5.69
C LEU A 187 -7.64 -1.90 -6.04
N LYS A 188 -7.78 -3.21 -5.76
CA LYS A 188 -6.73 -4.18 -6.11
C LYS A 188 -6.63 -4.38 -7.62
N ALA A 189 -7.77 -4.49 -8.31
CA ALA A 189 -7.83 -4.73 -9.75
C ALA A 189 -7.27 -3.55 -10.56
N THR A 190 -7.62 -2.31 -10.21
CA THR A 190 -7.09 -1.11 -10.86
C THR A 190 -5.57 -1.02 -10.74
N ARG A 191 -5.04 -1.38 -9.57
CA ARG A 191 -3.59 -1.45 -9.34
C ARG A 191 -2.92 -2.51 -10.18
N GLU A 192 -3.44 -3.74 -10.21
CA GLU A 192 -2.90 -4.82 -11.05
C GLU A 192 -2.92 -4.45 -12.54
N GLN A 193 -3.99 -3.81 -13.02
CA GLN A 193 -4.07 -3.31 -14.39
C GLN A 193 -3.05 -2.22 -14.70
N ARG A 194 -2.73 -1.34 -13.72
CA ARG A 194 -1.69 -0.32 -13.88
C ARG A 194 -0.31 -0.95 -13.98
N ILE A 195 0.00 -1.90 -13.12
CA ILE A 195 1.29 -2.63 -13.14
C ILE A 195 1.45 -3.37 -14.46
N LYS A 196 0.43 -4.12 -14.90
CA LYS A 196 0.44 -4.80 -16.21
C LYS A 196 0.65 -3.85 -17.37
N ARG A 197 -0.05 -2.71 -17.42
CA ARG A 197 0.17 -1.69 -18.47
C ARG A 197 1.60 -1.13 -18.48
N LEU A 198 2.21 -0.94 -17.31
CA LEU A 198 3.60 -0.50 -17.20
C LEU A 198 4.59 -1.59 -17.64
N GLU A 199 4.28 -2.86 -17.42
CA GLU A 199 5.08 -4.00 -17.89
C GLU A 199 4.93 -4.21 -19.41
N ASP A 200 3.69 -4.20 -19.92
CA ASP A 200 3.37 -4.36 -21.34
C ASP A 200 3.93 -3.22 -22.20
N SER A 201 3.91 -1.98 -21.70
CA SER A 201 4.49 -0.84 -22.42
C SER A 201 6.01 -0.96 -22.62
N LYS A 202 6.72 -1.69 -21.74
CA LYS A 202 8.15 -1.99 -21.92
C LYS A 202 8.42 -3.09 -22.95
N GLN A 203 7.43 -3.94 -23.24
CA GLN A 203 7.61 -5.13 -24.08
C GLN A 203 6.96 -5.03 -25.47
N THR A 204 6.00 -4.12 -25.67
CA THR A 204 5.21 -4.12 -26.91
C THR A 204 5.95 -3.39 -28.05
N PHE A 205 6.15 -4.07 -29.18
CA PHE A 205 6.76 -3.53 -30.41
C PHE A 205 6.19 -2.16 -30.82
N ILE A 206 4.89 -1.95 -30.67
CA ILE A 206 4.21 -0.67 -30.98
C ILE A 206 4.70 0.46 -30.06
N SER A 207 4.96 0.20 -28.78
CA SER A 207 5.51 1.20 -27.87
C SER A 207 6.96 1.53 -28.20
N TRP A 208 7.76 0.54 -28.61
CA TRP A 208 9.11 0.75 -29.11
C TRP A 208 9.12 1.61 -30.39
N VAL A 209 8.24 1.32 -31.34
CA VAL A 209 8.05 2.12 -32.57
C VAL A 209 7.57 3.53 -32.24
N SER A 210 6.63 3.68 -31.30
CA SER A 210 6.18 5.00 -30.82
C SER A 210 7.32 5.78 -30.19
N ASN A 211 8.15 5.15 -29.35
CA ASN A 211 9.30 5.77 -28.70
C ASN A 211 10.32 6.28 -29.74
N LEU A 212 10.62 5.45 -30.75
CA LEU A 212 11.45 5.87 -31.89
C LEU A 212 10.83 7.02 -32.70
N MET A 213 9.50 7.13 -32.77
CA MET A 213 8.80 8.25 -33.43
C MET A 213 8.82 9.54 -32.62
N THR A 214 8.75 9.44 -31.29
CA THR A 214 8.72 10.60 -30.40
C THR A 214 10.11 11.16 -30.11
N ASN A 215 11.16 10.33 -30.17
CA ASN A 215 12.53 10.73 -29.85
C ASN A 215 13.45 10.67 -31.10
N PRO A 216 13.65 11.80 -31.81
CA PRO A 216 14.49 11.87 -33.01
C PRO A 216 15.95 11.48 -32.75
N ASP A 217 16.48 11.83 -31.58
CA ASP A 217 17.89 11.60 -31.22
C ASP A 217 18.20 10.10 -31.12
N ILE A 218 17.35 9.36 -30.40
CA ILE A 218 17.46 7.89 -30.25
C ILE A 218 17.34 7.19 -31.62
N ARG A 219 16.43 7.68 -32.46
CA ARG A 219 16.27 7.15 -33.83
C ARG A 219 17.54 7.37 -34.66
N GLN A 220 18.14 8.55 -34.59
CA GLN A 220 19.34 8.87 -35.35
C GLN A 220 20.55 8.07 -34.86
N GLU A 221 20.69 7.90 -33.54
CA GLU A 221 21.74 7.08 -32.94
C GLU A 221 21.63 5.62 -33.39
N ILE A 222 20.45 5.02 -33.23
CA ILE A 222 20.20 3.63 -33.67
C ILE A 222 20.41 3.49 -35.17
N GLY A 223 19.93 4.45 -35.97
CA GLY A 223 20.15 4.45 -37.43
C GLY A 223 21.63 4.52 -37.80
N THR A 224 22.42 5.29 -37.05
CA THR A 224 23.87 5.40 -37.25
C THR A 224 24.57 4.09 -36.89
N GLU A 225 24.21 3.46 -35.78
CA GLU A 225 24.76 2.16 -35.39
C GLU A 225 24.37 1.05 -36.36
N MET A 226 23.13 1.05 -36.87
CA MET A 226 22.69 0.12 -37.91
C MET A 226 23.49 0.29 -39.20
N GLU A 227 23.79 1.52 -39.61
CA GLU A 227 24.57 1.77 -40.82
C GLU A 227 26.04 1.41 -40.64
N LYS A 228 26.63 1.70 -39.47
CA LYS A 228 27.98 1.21 -39.11
C LYS A 228 28.05 -0.31 -39.15
N MET A 229 27.03 -0.99 -38.62
CA MET A 229 26.94 -2.45 -38.65
C MET A 229 26.83 -2.97 -40.08
N ARG A 230 26.00 -2.34 -40.92
CA ARG A 230 25.88 -2.68 -42.35
C ARG A 230 27.21 -2.53 -43.09
N LEU A 231 27.92 -1.42 -42.90
CA LEU A 231 29.23 -1.17 -43.50
C LEU A 231 30.29 -2.16 -42.99
N SER A 232 30.26 -2.47 -41.69
CA SER A 232 31.17 -3.45 -41.09
C SER A 232 30.92 -4.84 -41.65
N ILE A 233 29.66 -5.25 -41.80
CA ILE A 233 29.28 -6.53 -42.42
C ILE A 233 29.76 -6.58 -43.87
N ASN A 234 29.57 -5.52 -44.66
CA ASN A 234 30.02 -5.48 -46.05
C ASN A 234 31.55 -5.58 -46.16
N LYS A 235 32.28 -4.82 -45.33
CA LYS A 235 33.74 -4.86 -45.29
C LYS A 235 34.27 -6.22 -44.84
N GLU A 236 33.63 -6.82 -43.84
CA GLU A 236 33.99 -8.13 -43.35
C GLU A 236 33.66 -9.22 -44.38
N LYS A 237 32.54 -9.09 -45.08
CA LYS A 237 32.19 -9.94 -46.21
C LYS A 237 33.25 -9.85 -47.30
N GLU A 238 33.71 -8.65 -47.68
CA GLU A 238 34.80 -8.47 -48.64
C GLU A 238 36.09 -9.14 -48.17
N ARG A 239 36.52 -8.87 -46.92
CA ARG A 239 37.71 -9.49 -46.30
C ARG A 239 37.67 -11.01 -46.33
N LEU A 240 36.54 -11.60 -45.96
CA LEU A 240 36.36 -13.05 -45.92
C LEU A 240 36.15 -13.65 -47.32
N SER A 241 35.85 -12.83 -48.32
CA SER A 241 35.75 -13.25 -49.74
C SER A 241 37.10 -13.19 -50.47
N GLU A 242 38.17 -12.76 -49.80
CA GLU A 242 39.52 -12.78 -50.34
C GLU A 242 40.27 -14.07 -49.96
N TRP A 243 41.28 -14.41 -50.76
CA TRP A 243 42.17 -15.52 -50.46
C TRP A 243 42.96 -15.21 -49.19
N HIS A 244 42.85 -16.09 -48.20
CA HIS A 244 43.56 -15.96 -46.94
C HIS A 244 44.56 -17.10 -46.78
N GLN A 245 45.81 -16.75 -46.44
CA GLN A 245 46.82 -17.75 -46.11
C GLN A 245 46.81 -17.99 -44.60
N TYR A 246 46.52 -19.22 -44.21
CA TYR A 246 46.49 -19.67 -42.82
C TYR A 246 47.91 -19.98 -42.31
N GLU A 247 48.07 -20.14 -41.00
CA GLU A 247 49.38 -20.37 -40.36
C GLU A 247 50.09 -21.66 -40.84
N ASP A 248 49.32 -22.62 -41.34
CA ASP A 248 49.80 -23.86 -41.96
C ASP A 248 50.24 -23.70 -43.43
N LYS A 249 50.20 -22.47 -43.95
CA LYS A 249 50.50 -22.05 -45.33
C LYS A 249 49.46 -22.47 -46.37
N LEU A 250 48.34 -23.07 -45.97
CA LEU A 250 47.23 -23.32 -46.90
C LEU A 250 46.55 -22.00 -47.27
N VAL A 251 46.19 -21.87 -48.55
CA VAL A 251 45.45 -20.73 -49.07
C VAL A 251 44.03 -21.20 -49.32
N ASP A 252 43.06 -20.57 -48.66
CA ASP A 252 41.64 -20.86 -48.84
C ASP A 252 40.82 -19.56 -48.77
N GLN A 253 39.59 -19.59 -49.27
CA GLN A 253 38.66 -18.50 -49.22
C GLN A 253 37.69 -18.71 -48.04
N PRO A 254 37.78 -17.92 -46.96
CA PRO A 254 36.98 -18.14 -45.74
C PRO A 254 35.46 -18.10 -45.93
N PHE A 255 34.95 -17.33 -46.90
CA PHE A 255 33.52 -17.12 -47.13
C PHE A 255 33.16 -17.34 -48.59
N LEU A 256 32.40 -18.41 -48.83
CA LEU A 256 32.11 -18.94 -50.17
C LEU A 256 30.60 -18.87 -50.43
N THR A 257 30.19 -17.95 -51.29
CA THR A 257 28.82 -17.76 -51.78
C THR A 257 28.82 -17.76 -53.30
N PRO A 258 27.70 -18.04 -53.99
CA PRO A 258 27.65 -18.01 -55.45
C PRO A 258 28.21 -16.72 -56.09
N ASP A 259 28.06 -15.58 -55.40
CA ASP A 259 28.55 -14.27 -55.85
C ASP A 259 30.02 -13.98 -55.54
N THR A 260 30.68 -14.80 -54.71
CA THR A 260 32.05 -14.53 -54.20
C THR A 260 33.07 -15.59 -54.63
N VAL A 261 32.62 -16.70 -55.21
CA VAL A 261 33.52 -17.71 -55.80
C VAL A 261 34.35 -17.04 -56.90
N LYS A 262 35.68 -17.08 -56.74
CA LYS A 262 36.62 -16.61 -57.77
C LYS A 262 37.04 -17.81 -58.61
N ASP A 263 36.93 -17.69 -59.93
CA ASP A 263 37.47 -18.68 -60.87
C ASP A 263 39.01 -18.73 -60.75
N GLU A 264 39.57 -19.93 -60.87
CA GLU A 264 40.98 -20.31 -60.57
C GLU A 264 42.07 -19.31 -61.03
#